data_AF-A0AAE1XC99-F1
#
_entry.id   AF-A0AAE1XC99-F1
#
_cell.length_a   1.000
_cell.length_b   1.000
_cell.length_c   1.000
_cell.angle_alpha   90.00
_cell.angle_beta   90.00
_cell.angle_gamma   90.00
#
_symmetry.space_group_name_H-M   'P 1'
#
loop_
_entity.id
_entity.type
_entity.pdbx_description
1 polymer ?
#
loop_
_entity_poly.entity_id
_entity_poly.type
_entity_poly.pdbx_seq_one_letter_code
_entity_poly.pdbx_strand_id
1 'polypeptide(L)'
;MRPSSALNVASIFLLLAFIALGSAKKSGDVTELQIGVKYKPKTCDVQAHKGDSVKVHYRGKLTDCTPQTPQLRGVFLGWDQGILGMCLGEKRKLKIPSKLGGATLIFDTELVGVNGKTLNDGKSDESEL
;
A
#
# COMPACT_ATOMS: atom_id res chain seq x y z
N MET A 1 26.41 54.23 30.31
CA MET A 1 26.43 53.64 28.95
C MET A 1 25.78 52.26 29.03
N ARG A 2 24.63 52.05 28.39
CA ARG A 2 23.84 50.81 28.43
C ARG A 2 24.33 49.85 27.32
N PRO A 3 24.72 48.61 27.63
CA PRO A 3 25.10 47.65 26.60
C PRO A 3 23.88 46.89 26.05
N SER A 4 23.96 46.59 24.76
CA SER A 4 23.50 45.32 24.16
C SER A 4 22.00 44.98 24.21
N SER A 5 21.16 45.72 23.50
CA SER A 5 19.81 45.24 23.11
C SER A 5 19.79 44.60 21.71
N ALA A 6 20.79 44.86 20.87
CA ALA A 6 20.80 44.45 19.46
C ALA A 6 21.29 43.00 19.25
N LEU A 7 22.18 42.47 20.11
CA LEU A 7 22.73 41.13 19.94
C LEU A 7 21.71 40.00 20.22
N ASN A 8 20.71 40.24 21.08
CA ASN A 8 19.71 39.22 21.43
C ASN A 8 18.65 39.04 20.34
N VAL A 9 18.24 40.12 19.66
CA VAL A 9 17.18 40.04 18.64
C VAL A 9 17.68 39.29 17.40
N ALA A 10 18.91 39.58 16.93
CA ALA A 10 19.49 38.89 15.79
C ALA A 10 19.68 37.37 16.04
N SER A 11 20.07 36.98 17.25
CA SER A 11 20.24 35.58 17.64
C SER A 11 18.90 34.83 17.73
N ILE A 12 17.84 35.48 18.20
CA ILE A 12 16.48 34.92 18.25
C ILE A 12 15.92 34.73 16.84
N PHE A 13 16.14 35.69 15.93
CA PHE A 13 15.73 35.54 14.53
C PHE A 13 16.49 34.43 13.79
N LEU A 14 17.79 34.25 14.09
CA LEU A 14 18.59 33.12 13.56
C LEU A 14 18.08 31.77 14.07
N LEU A 15 17.72 31.67 15.36
CA LEU A 15 17.12 30.46 15.94
C LEU A 15 15.75 30.12 15.35
N LEU A 16 14.90 31.12 15.10
CA LEU A 16 13.60 30.91 14.46
C LEU A 16 13.72 30.48 12.99
N ALA A 17 14.72 30.98 12.27
CA ALA A 17 15.01 30.54 10.90
C ALA A 17 15.45 29.06 10.82
N PHE A 18 16.16 28.56 11.83
CA PHE A 18 16.56 27.15 11.91
C PHE A 18 15.38 26.20 12.16
N ILE A 19 14.35 26.64 12.89
CA ILE A 19 13.16 25.82 13.18
C ILE A 19 12.23 25.73 11.95
N ALA A 20 12.27 26.71 11.04
CA ALA A 20 11.47 26.70 9.81
C ALA A 20 12.02 25.80 8.70
N LEU A 21 13.26 25.29 8.82
CA LEU A 21 13.79 24.22 7.95
C LEU A 21 13.27 22.83 8.39
N GLY A 22 11.97 22.74 8.69
CA GLY A 22 11.29 21.46 8.77
C GLY A 22 11.36 20.80 7.39
N SER A 23 12.11 19.71 7.30
CA SER A 23 12.29 18.96 6.06
C SER A 23 10.93 18.59 5.46
N ALA A 24 10.58 19.21 4.33
CA ALA A 24 9.41 18.82 3.54
C ALA A 24 9.65 17.40 3.00
N LYS A 25 9.16 16.39 3.71
CA LYS A 25 9.23 14.99 3.29
C LYS A 25 8.40 14.83 2.01
N LYS A 26 9.06 14.73 0.86
CA LYS A 26 8.45 14.44 -0.44
C LYS A 26 7.67 13.12 -0.32
N SER A 27 6.35 13.20 -0.29
CA SER A 27 5.40 12.09 -0.07
C SER A 27 5.30 11.08 -1.25
N GLY A 28 6.29 11.05 -2.14
CA GLY A 28 6.15 10.42 -3.46
C GLY A 28 6.77 9.04 -3.64
N ASP A 29 7.79 8.67 -2.86
CA ASP A 29 8.53 7.44 -3.12
C ASP A 29 8.26 6.40 -2.04
N VAL A 30 7.77 5.23 -2.45
CA VAL A 30 7.60 4.09 -1.56
C VAL A 30 8.71 3.13 -1.90
N THR A 31 9.51 2.77 -0.91
CA THR A 31 10.70 1.93 -1.09
C THR A 31 10.39 0.44 -0.98
N GLU A 32 9.27 0.10 -0.33
CA GLU A 32 8.86 -1.27 0.00
C GLU A 32 7.39 -1.51 -0.33
N LEU A 33 7.00 -2.79 -0.46
CA LEU A 33 5.61 -3.16 -0.66
C LEU A 33 4.76 -2.71 0.54
N GLN A 34 3.70 -1.95 0.27
CA GLN A 34 2.72 -1.60 1.29
C GLN A 34 1.41 -2.35 1.04
N ILE A 35 0.91 -3.00 2.09
CA ILE A 35 -0.33 -3.76 2.07
C ILE A 35 -1.31 -3.10 3.05
N GLY A 36 -2.37 -2.50 2.52
CA GLY A 36 -3.45 -1.93 3.33
C GLY A 36 -4.70 -2.80 3.25
N VAL A 37 -5.18 -3.32 4.38
CA VAL A 37 -6.47 -4.02 4.43
C VAL A 37 -7.59 -2.98 4.38
N LYS A 38 -8.44 -3.03 3.35
CA LYS A 38 -9.60 -2.14 3.18
C LYS A 38 -10.87 -2.71 3.77
N TYR A 39 -11.00 -4.02 3.72
CA TYR A 39 -12.14 -4.75 4.26
C TYR A 39 -11.69 -6.18 4.56
N LYS A 40 -12.06 -6.69 5.73
CA LYS A 40 -11.88 -8.08 6.11
C LYS A 40 -13.23 -8.65 6.54
N PRO A 41 -13.68 -9.79 5.97
CA PRO A 41 -14.90 -10.44 6.41
C PRO A 41 -14.80 -10.87 7.89
N LYS A 42 -15.97 -11.02 8.54
CA LYS A 42 -16.03 -11.42 9.96
C LYS A 42 -15.53 -12.85 10.18
N THR A 43 -15.86 -13.76 9.27
CA THR A 43 -15.37 -15.14 9.24
C THR A 43 -14.32 -15.31 8.14
N CYS A 44 -13.45 -16.29 8.28
CA CYS A 44 -12.36 -16.56 7.34
C CYS A 44 -12.24 -18.06 7.11
N ASP A 45 -13.31 -18.64 6.55
CA ASP A 45 -13.42 -20.09 6.35
C ASP A 45 -12.50 -20.58 5.22
N VAL A 46 -12.17 -19.68 4.30
CA VAL A 46 -11.24 -19.91 3.21
C VAL A 46 -10.19 -18.81 3.21
N GLN A 47 -8.92 -19.20 3.30
CA GLN A 47 -7.77 -18.31 3.32
C GLN A 47 -6.75 -18.73 2.25
N ALA A 48 -6.15 -17.74 1.58
CA ALA A 48 -5.12 -17.97 0.58
C ALA A 48 -3.76 -18.29 1.21
N HIS A 49 -3.17 -19.40 0.78
CA HIS A 49 -1.86 -19.88 1.18
C HIS A 49 -0.89 -19.95 -0.01
N LYS A 50 0.39 -20.14 0.30
CA LYS A 50 1.42 -20.29 -0.73
C LYS A 50 1.15 -21.55 -1.56
N GLY A 51 1.09 -21.38 -2.88
CA GLY A 51 0.82 -22.45 -3.83
C GLY A 51 -0.65 -22.56 -4.26
N ASP A 52 -1.56 -21.82 -3.63
CA ASP A 52 -2.96 -21.81 -4.03
C ASP A 52 -3.18 -21.12 -5.38
N SER A 53 -4.13 -21.64 -6.14
CA SER A 53 -4.68 -20.94 -7.29
C SER A 53 -5.74 -19.95 -6.83
N VAL A 54 -5.47 -18.66 -6.99
CA VAL A 54 -6.35 -17.58 -6.54
C VAL A 54 -7.04 -16.89 -7.72
N LYS A 55 -8.28 -16.43 -7.49
CA LYS A 55 -8.99 -15.52 -8.38
C LYS A 55 -9.20 -14.19 -7.68
N VAL A 56 -8.88 -13.10 -8.36
CA VAL A 56 -8.91 -11.76 -7.77
C VAL A 56 -9.57 -10.78 -8.74
N HIS A 57 -10.48 -9.96 -8.22
CA HIS A 57 -10.91 -8.75 -8.91
C HIS A 57 -9.96 -7.62 -8.56
N TYR A 58 -9.45 -6.91 -9.57
CA TYR A 58 -8.47 -5.87 -9.35
C TYR A 58 -8.67 -4.64 -10.21
N ARG A 59 -8.26 -3.50 -9.66
CA ARG A 59 -8.15 -2.22 -10.39
C ARG A 59 -6.77 -1.64 -10.12
N GLY A 60 -5.97 -1.51 -11.17
CA GLY A 60 -4.61 -0.98 -11.13
C GLY A 60 -4.54 0.46 -11.63
N LYS A 61 -3.63 1.25 -11.06
CA LYS A 61 -3.20 2.55 -11.59
C LYS A 61 -1.68 2.67 -11.50
N LEU A 62 -1.08 3.35 -12.49
CA LEU A 62 0.33 3.74 -12.49
C LEU A 62 0.41 5.17 -11.96
N THR A 63 1.24 5.42 -10.94
CA THR A 63 1.42 6.78 -10.40
C THR A 63 2.73 7.42 -10.79
N ASP A 64 3.78 6.62 -11.04
CA ASP A 64 5.11 7.12 -11.39
C ASP A 64 5.66 6.28 -12.54
N CYS A 65 5.53 6.76 -13.78
CA CYS A 65 6.14 6.11 -14.94
C CYS A 65 7.52 6.71 -15.19
N THR A 66 8.57 5.99 -14.81
CA THR A 66 9.86 6.18 -15.46
C THR A 66 9.84 5.48 -16.83
N PRO A 67 10.44 6.04 -17.90
CA PRO A 67 10.39 5.47 -19.26
C PRO A 67 11.10 4.11 -19.43
N GLN A 68 11.41 3.41 -18.33
CA GLN A 68 11.83 2.02 -18.36
C GLN A 68 10.61 1.10 -18.40
N THR A 69 10.69 0.05 -19.20
CA THR A 69 9.68 -1.00 -19.28
C THR A 69 9.33 -1.52 -17.89
N PRO A 70 8.03 -1.64 -17.53
CA PRO A 70 7.64 -2.20 -16.25
C PRO A 70 8.25 -3.59 -16.05
N GLN A 71 8.99 -3.78 -14.97
CA GLN A 71 9.56 -5.08 -14.64
C GLN A 71 8.44 -5.99 -14.13
N LEU A 72 7.88 -6.81 -15.04
CA LEU A 72 6.78 -7.74 -14.72
C LEU A 72 7.08 -8.62 -13.51
N ARG A 73 8.35 -9.00 -13.30
CA ARG A 73 8.81 -9.80 -12.16
C ARG A 73 8.42 -9.22 -10.80
N GLY A 74 8.61 -7.92 -10.57
CA GLY A 74 8.29 -7.35 -9.26
C GLY A 74 6.80 -7.13 -9.04
N VAL A 75 6.02 -7.05 -10.11
CA VAL A 75 4.56 -7.08 -10.02
C VAL A 75 4.14 -8.42 -9.42
N PHE A 76 4.57 -9.54 -10.00
CA PHE A 76 4.23 -10.87 -9.48
C PHE A 76 4.66 -11.06 -8.02
N LEU A 77 5.88 -10.64 -7.64
CA LEU A 77 6.35 -10.73 -6.25
C LEU A 77 5.48 -9.89 -5.28
N GLY A 78 5.09 -8.67 -5.68
CA GLY A 78 4.22 -7.83 -4.86
C GLY A 78 2.81 -8.40 -4.70
N TRP A 79 2.33 -9.12 -5.71
CA TRP A 79 1.05 -9.82 -5.69
C TRP A 79 1.10 -11.09 -4.83
N ASP A 80 2.15 -11.91 -4.94
CA ASP A 80 2.35 -13.10 -4.11
C ASP A 80 2.36 -12.75 -2.61
N GLN A 81 3.10 -11.71 -2.24
CA GLN A 81 3.16 -11.25 -0.86
C GLN A 81 1.88 -10.50 -0.45
N GLY A 82 1.26 -9.77 -1.37
CA GLY A 82 0.04 -8.98 -1.13
C GLY A 82 -1.21 -9.82 -0.87
N ILE A 83 -1.34 -10.96 -1.55
CA ILE A 83 -2.49 -11.88 -1.43
C ILE A 83 -2.33 -12.89 -0.30
N LEU A 84 -1.10 -13.23 0.08
CA LEU A 84 -0.87 -14.25 1.10
C LEU A 84 -1.66 -13.95 2.39
N GLY A 85 -2.37 -14.96 2.87
CA GLY A 85 -3.21 -14.88 4.07
C GLY A 85 -4.50 -14.05 3.91
N MET A 86 -4.89 -13.64 2.70
CA MET A 86 -6.21 -13.04 2.47
C MET A 86 -7.33 -14.04 2.72
N CYS A 87 -8.38 -13.59 3.40
CA CYS A 87 -9.64 -14.32 3.47
C CYS A 87 -10.45 -14.14 2.18
N LEU A 88 -11.24 -15.14 1.81
CA LEU A 88 -12.17 -15.02 0.69
C LEU A 88 -13.14 -13.85 0.94
N GLY A 89 -13.21 -12.89 0.02
CA GLY A 89 -13.96 -11.64 0.14
C GLY A 89 -13.19 -10.48 0.77
N GLU A 90 -11.97 -10.71 1.26
CA GLU A 90 -11.10 -9.64 1.76
C GLU A 90 -10.69 -8.69 0.63
N LYS A 91 -10.60 -7.39 0.96
CA LYS A 91 -10.14 -6.35 0.04
C LYS A 91 -8.87 -5.73 0.56
N ARG A 92 -7.87 -5.61 -0.30
CA ARG A 92 -6.59 -4.96 0.01
C ARG A 92 -6.25 -3.88 -0.99
N LYS A 93 -5.42 -2.93 -0.56
CA LYS A 93 -4.73 -1.96 -1.40
C LYS A 93 -3.25 -2.30 -1.36
N LEU A 94 -2.70 -2.69 -2.51
CA LEU A 94 -1.29 -3.00 -2.68
C LEU A 94 -0.63 -1.80 -3.34
N LYS A 95 0.41 -1.25 -2.70
CA LYS A 95 1.29 -0.25 -3.33
C LYS A 95 2.65 -0.90 -3.54
N ILE A 96 2.92 -1.28 -4.78
CA ILE A 96 4.13 -1.96 -5.21
C ILE A 96 5.13 -0.88 -5.65
N PRO A 97 6.32 -0.82 -5.02
CA PRO A 97 7.31 0.20 -5.29
C PRO A 97 7.98 0.03 -6.66
N SER A 98 8.42 1.15 -7.25
CA SER A 98 9.15 1.17 -8.54
C SER A 98 10.41 0.30 -8.54
N LYS A 99 11.10 0.16 -7.40
CA LYS A 99 12.29 -0.71 -7.29
C LYS A 99 12.01 -2.17 -7.68
N LEU A 100 10.76 -2.61 -7.57
CA LEU A 100 10.33 -3.94 -7.99
C LEU A 100 9.79 -3.93 -9.44
N GLY A 101 9.09 -2.86 -9.85
CA GLY A 101 8.30 -2.85 -11.09
C GLY A 101 8.71 -1.84 -12.17
N GLY A 102 9.76 -1.05 -11.99
CA GLY A 102 10.13 0.09 -12.86
C GLY A 102 9.17 1.28 -12.79
N ALA A 103 8.03 1.15 -12.08
CA ALA A 103 7.02 2.16 -11.83
C ALA A 103 6.31 1.87 -10.51
N THR A 104 5.82 2.89 -9.80
CA THR A 104 4.97 2.68 -8.61
C THR A 104 3.58 2.26 -9.08
N LEU A 105 3.15 1.06 -8.67
CA LEU A 105 1.84 0.51 -9.00
C LEU A 105 0.94 0.48 -7.78
N ILE A 106 -0.31 0.90 -7.95
CA ILE A 106 -1.32 0.83 -6.92
C ILE A 106 -2.46 -0.06 -7.40
N PHE A 107 -2.72 -1.14 -6.68
CA PHE A 107 -3.81 -2.06 -6.95
C PHE A 107 -4.81 -2.05 -5.80
N ASP A 108 -6.09 -1.90 -6.13
CA ASP A 108 -7.17 -2.29 -5.24
C ASP A 108 -7.61 -3.70 -5.64
N THR A 109 -7.57 -4.62 -4.69
CA THR A 109 -7.76 -6.06 -4.91
C THR A 109 -8.87 -6.61 -4.03
N GLU A 110 -9.57 -7.61 -4.52
CA GLU A 110 -10.60 -8.38 -3.80
C GLU A 110 -10.41 -9.87 -4.10
N LEU A 111 -10.16 -10.67 -3.07
CA LEU A 111 -10.00 -12.12 -3.24
C LEU A 111 -11.39 -12.75 -3.47
N VAL A 112 -11.64 -13.28 -4.66
CA VAL A 112 -12.97 -13.82 -5.03
C VAL A 112 -12.96 -15.34 -5.20
N GLY A 113 -11.80 -15.98 -5.18
CA GLY A 113 -11.71 -17.43 -5.15
C GLY A 113 -10.34 -17.99 -4.75
N VAL A 114 -10.34 -19.20 -4.20
CA VAL A 114 -9.16 -19.98 -3.80
C VAL A 114 -9.39 -21.46 -4.13
N ASN A 115 -8.51 -22.08 -4.93
CA ASN A 115 -8.56 -23.50 -5.33
C ASN A 115 -9.95 -23.96 -5.83
N GLY A 116 -10.62 -23.11 -6.59
CA GLY A 116 -11.95 -23.39 -7.16
C GLY A 116 -13.13 -22.97 -6.29
N LYS A 117 -12.95 -22.74 -4.97
CA LYS A 117 -13.99 -22.17 -4.10
C LYS A 117 -14.17 -20.68 -4.40
N THR A 118 -15.41 -20.22 -4.49
CA THR A 118 -15.75 -18.83 -4.80
C THR A 118 -16.69 -18.21 -3.78
N LEU A 119 -16.81 -16.88 -3.79
CA LEU A 119 -17.72 -16.15 -2.89
C LEU A 119 -19.19 -16.54 -3.01
N ASN A 120 -19.61 -17.06 -4.16
CA ASN A 120 -21.00 -17.43 -4.38
C ASN A 120 -21.34 -18.79 -3.76
N ASP A 121 -20.34 -19.65 -3.56
CA ASP A 121 -20.52 -21.00 -3.03
C ASP A 121 -20.85 -21.00 -1.53
N GLY A 122 -20.55 -19.90 -0.81
CA GLY A 122 -20.91 -19.72 0.60
C GLY A 122 -22.20 -18.92 0.81
N LYS A 123 -22.82 -18.41 -0.26
CA LYS A 123 -24.06 -17.61 -0.15
C LYS A 123 -25.33 -18.42 -0.38
N SER A 124 -25.22 -19.66 -0.81
CA SER A 124 -26.36 -20.60 -0.92
C SER A 124 -26.88 -21.07 0.44
N ASP A 125 -26.04 -21.05 1.48
CA ASP A 125 -26.34 -21.78 2.72
C ASP A 125 -26.91 -20.90 3.85
N GLU A 126 -27.00 -19.58 3.65
CA GLU A 126 -27.48 -18.62 4.67
C GLU A 126 -28.83 -17.96 4.29
N SER A 127 -29.49 -18.45 3.22
CA SER A 127 -30.81 -17.97 2.78
C SER A 127 -31.99 -18.88 3.16
N GLU A 128 -31.78 -19.92 3.96
CA GLU A 128 -32.83 -20.83 4.45
C GLU A 128 -32.89 -20.97 5.99
N LEU A 129 -32.66 -19.88 6.74
CA LEU A 129 -33.00 -19.81 8.17
C LEU A 129 -33.89 -18.60 8.49
#